data_AF-F5REK9-F1
#
_entry.id   AF-F5REK9-F1
#
_cell.length_a   1.000
_cell.length_b   1.000
_cell.length_c   1.000
_cell.angle_alpha   90.00
_cell.angle_beta   90.00
_cell.angle_gamma   90.00
#
_symmetry.space_group_name_H-M   'P 1'
#
loop_
_entity.id
_entity.type
_entity.pdbx_description
1 polymer ?
#
loop_
_entity_poly.entity_id
_entity_poly.type
_entity_poly.pdbx_seq_one_letter_code
_entity_poly.pdbx_strand_id
1 'polypeptide(L)' 'MAILKWLLRIVVFLLLLGLAARNSDPVTVRFFFGQAWQVELSLVLFILFLVGAVLGAFAGWSLATARATPREERSAQPD' A
#
# COMPACT_ATOMS: atom_id res chain seq x y z
N MET A 1 20.08 11.26 7.91
CA MET A 1 19.27 10.49 6.94
C MET A 1 18.87 9.10 7.43
N ALA A 2 19.77 8.27 7.98
CA ALA A 2 19.44 6.91 8.45
C ALA A 2 18.54 6.89 9.70
N ILE A 3 18.80 7.76 10.68
CA ILE A 3 17.99 7.89 11.90
C ILE A 3 16.51 8.15 11.58
N LEU A 4 16.21 9.08 10.65
CA LEU A 4 14.82 9.43 10.33
C LEU A 4 14.07 8.25 9.70
N LYS A 5 14.72 7.50 8.79
CA LYS A 5 14.13 6.29 8.20
C LYS A 5 13.89 5.21 9.25
N TRP A 6 14.80 5.05 10.19
CA TRP A 6 14.66 4.07 11.27
C TRP A 6 13.54 4.45 12.25
N LEU A 7 13.46 5.73 12.62
CA LEU A 7 12.40 6.27 13.46
C LEU A 7 11.03 6.08 12.80
N LEU A 8 10.91 6.38 11.51
CA LEU A 8 9.67 6.15 10.76
C LEU A 8 9.24 4.67 10.81
N ARG A 9 10.18 3.74 10.65
CA ARG A 9 9.87 2.29 10.74
C ARG A 9 9.35 1.90 12.12
N ILE A 10 9.93 2.45 13.19
CA ILE A 10 9.46 2.20 14.56
C ILE A 10 8.07 2.79 14.78
N VAL A 11 7.84 4.04 14.35
CA VAL A 11 6.52 4.68 14.49
C VAL A 11 5.45 3.86 13.77
N VAL A 12 5.72 3.45 12.53
CA VAL A 12 4.80 2.59 11.76
C VAL A 12 4.57 1.27 12.48
N PHE A 13 5.63 0.63 13.00
CA PHE A 13 5.50 -0.62 13.75
C PHE A 13 4.65 -0.46 15.01
N LEU A 14 4.89 0.58 15.81
CA LEU A 14 4.13 0.86 17.03
C LEU A 14 2.66 1.17 16.72
N LEU A 15 2.39 1.87 15.62
CA LEU A 15 1.02 2.11 15.16
C LEU A 15 0.32 0.81 14.78
N LEU A 16 0.97 -0.05 13.99
CA LEU A 16 0.42 -1.35 13.60
C LEU A 16 0.22 -2.27 14.82
N LEU A 17 1.18 -2.31 15.74
CA LEU A 17 1.09 -3.07 16.98
C LEU A 17 -0.04 -2.56 17.89
N GLY A 18 -0.14 -1.24 18.06
CA GLY A 18 -1.19 -0.62 18.85
C GLY A 18 -2.57 -0.83 18.23
N LEU A 19 -2.69 -0.75 16.90
CA LEU A 19 -3.90 -1.05 16.16
C LEU A 19 -4.30 -2.52 16.37
N ALA A 20 -3.35 -3.45 16.22
CA ALA A 20 -3.57 -4.88 16.46
C ALA A 20 -4.05 -5.12 17.89
N ALA A 21 -3.33 -4.63 18.89
CA ALA A 21 -3.68 -4.80 20.31
C ALA A 21 -5.06 -4.22 20.66
N ARG A 22 -5.39 -3.02 20.19
CA ARG A 22 -6.68 -2.36 20.47
C ARG A 22 -7.85 -2.94 19.67
N ASN A 23 -7.58 -3.56 18.54
CA ASN A 23 -8.61 -4.15 17.66
C ASN A 23 -8.35 -5.66 17.52
N SER A 24 -8.04 -6.30 18.66
CA SER A 24 -7.92 -7.76 18.79
C SER A 24 -9.28 -8.44 18.84
N ASP A 25 -10.35 -7.65 19.04
CA ASP A 25 -11.71 -8.17 19.10
C ASP A 25 -12.10 -8.74 17.74
N PRO A 26 -12.55 -10.01 17.69
CA PRO A 26 -12.93 -10.66 16.45
C PRO A 26 -14.19 -10.01 15.88
N VAL A 27 -14.11 -9.55 14.63
CA VAL A 27 -15.24 -9.07 13.83
C VAL A 27 -15.67 -10.16 12.86
N THR A 28 -16.98 -10.26 12.63
CA THR A 28 -17.54 -11.21 11.66
C THR A 28 -17.69 -10.54 10.30
N VAL A 29 -16.91 -11.00 9.32
CA VAL A 29 -17.04 -10.62 7.91
C VAL A 29 -18.00 -11.58 7.24
N ARG A 30 -19.14 -11.07 6.77
CA ARG A 30 -20.17 -11.85 6.09
C ARG A 30 -19.98 -11.75 4.58
N PHE A 31 -19.61 -12.86 3.97
CA PHE A 31 -19.44 -13.02 2.53
C PHE A 31 -20.73 -13.52 1.87
N PHE A 32 -20.70 -13.58 0.54
CA PHE A 32 -21.78 -14.16 -0.26
C PHE A 32 -21.98 -15.65 0.09
N PHE A 33 -23.17 -16.18 -0.20
CA PHE A 33 -23.56 -17.59 0.08
C PHE A 33 -23.61 -17.98 1.57
N GLY A 34 -23.78 -17.01 2.47
CA GLY A 34 -23.94 -17.27 3.91
C GLY A 34 -22.63 -17.57 4.64
N GLN A 35 -21.48 -17.47 3.97
CA GLN A 35 -20.18 -17.67 4.59
C GLN A 35 -19.82 -16.51 5.51
N ALA A 36 -19.39 -16.80 6.74
CA ALA A 36 -19.01 -15.80 7.72
C ALA A 36 -17.65 -16.16 8.31
N TRP A 37 -16.70 -15.24 8.26
CA TRP A 37 -15.36 -15.41 8.84
C TRP A 37 -15.17 -14.49 10.02
N GLN A 38 -14.65 -15.04 11.12
CA GLN A 38 -14.21 -14.22 12.25
C GLN A 38 -12.73 -13.91 12.09
N VAL A 39 -12.42 -12.62 12.05
CA VAL A 39 -11.07 -12.08 11.90
C VAL A 39 -10.95 -10.81 12.72
N GLU A 40 -9.75 -10.41 13.11
CA GLU A 40 -9.52 -9.17 13.84
C GLU A 40 -9.72 -7.96 12.92
N LEU A 41 -10.41 -6.91 13.39
CA LEU A 41 -10.66 -5.71 12.58
C LEU A 41 -9.35 -5.06 12.10
N SER A 42 -8.32 -5.09 12.94
CA SER A 42 -6.97 -4.62 12.59
C SER A 42 -6.39 -5.35 11.36
N LEU A 43 -6.56 -6.66 11.28
CA LEU A 43 -6.08 -7.47 10.17
C LEU A 43 -6.80 -7.13 8.87
N VAL A 44 -8.12 -6.95 8.92
CA VAL A 44 -8.94 -6.54 7.77
C VAL A 44 -8.47 -5.18 7.22
N LEU A 45 -8.31 -4.19 8.08
CA LEU A 45 -7.84 -2.85 7.70
C LEU A 45 -6.42 -2.89 7.12
N PHE A 46 -5.53 -3.68 7.71
CA PHE A 46 -4.17 -3.85 7.23
C PHE A 46 -4.12 -4.46 5.82
N ILE A 47 -4.93 -5.49 5.55
CA ILE A 47 -5.01 -6.12 4.23
C ILE A 47 -5.54 -5.12 3.19
N LEU A 48 -6.62 -4.39 3.50
CA LEU A 48 -7.18 -3.37 2.60
C LEU A 48 -6.14 -2.28 2.27
N PHE A 49 -5.43 -1.80 3.30
CA PHE A 49 -4.36 -0.83 3.13
C PHE A 49 -3.24 -1.36 2.23
N LEU A 50 -2.79 -2.60 2.46
CA LEU A 50 -1.73 -3.23 1.69
C LEU A 50 -2.11 -3.40 0.21
N VAL A 51 -3.35 -3.84 -0.05
CA VAL A 51 -3.90 -3.93 -1.41
C VAL A 51 -3.93 -2.55 -2.07
N GLY A 52 -4.44 -1.53 -1.39
CA GLY A 52 -4.47 -0.16 -1.90
C GLY A 52 -3.08 0.40 -2.20
N ALA A 53 -2.10 0.14 -1.33
CA ALA A 53 -0.71 0.57 -1.54
C ALA A 53 -0.09 -0.11 -2.77
N VAL A 54 -0.33 -1.40 -2.98
CA VAL A 54 0.12 -2.14 -4.16
C VAL A 54 -0.50 -1.56 -5.43
N LEU A 55 -1.82 -1.32 -5.44
CA LEU A 55 -2.50 -0.71 -6.58
C LEU A 55 -1.97 0.69 -6.89
N GLY A 56 -1.74 1.51 -5.86
CA GLY A 56 -1.16 2.85 -6.00
C GLY A 56 0.27 2.81 -6.57
N ALA A 57 1.09 1.85 -6.12
CA ALA A 57 2.44 1.65 -6.65
C ALA A 57 2.40 1.24 -8.13
N PHE A 58 1.52 0.33 -8.53
CA PHE A 58 1.33 -0.05 -9.93
C PHE A 58 0.87 1.12 -10.80
N ALA A 59 -0.09 1.91 -10.34
CA ALA A 59 -0.55 3.10 -11.06
C ALA A 59 0.58 4.14 -11.22
N GLY A 60 1.33 4.39 -10.14
CA GLY A 60 2.48 5.28 -10.16
C GLY A 60 3.58 4.80 -11.12
N TRP A 61 3.86 3.49 -11.12
CA TRP A 61 4.79 2.87 -12.06
C TRP A 61 4.34 3.07 -13.51
N SER A 62 3.09 2.75 -13.82
CA SER A 62 2.53 2.92 -15.18
C SER A 62 2.64 4.36 -15.68
N LEU A 63 2.40 5.34 -14.80
CA LEU A 63 2.51 6.76 -15.14
C LEU A 63 3.97 7.19 -15.32
N ALA A 64 4.88 6.67 -14.50
CA ALA A 64 6.31 6.93 -14.65
C ALA A 64 6.86 6.36 -15.96
N THR A 65 6.46 5.13 -16.34
CA THR A 65 6.85 4.52 -17.62
C THR A 65 6.27 5.27 -18.82
N ALA A 66 5.04 5.78 -18.74
CA ALA A 66 4.44 6.57 -19.82
C ALA A 66 5.13 7.93 -20.06
N ARG A 67 5.87 8.45 -19.06
CA ARG A 67 6.67 9.68 -19.18
C ARG A 67 8.09 9.43 -19.65
N ALA A 68 8.52 8.17 -19.71
CA ALA A 68 9.87 7.77 -20.08
C ALA A 68 10.02 7.45 -21.57
N THR A 69 8.95 7.51 -22.38
CA THR A 69 9.04 7.44 -23.85
C THR A 69 9.77 8.68 -24.39
N PRO A 70 11.01 8.54 -24.90
CA PRO A 70 11.95 9.64 -25.03
C PRO A 70 11.72 10.60 -26.21
N ARG A 71 12.22 11.81 -25.96
CA ARG A 71 12.53 12.95 -26.83
C ARG A 71 13.57 12.61 -27.92
N GLU A 72 13.37 11.52 -28.66
CA GLU A 72 14.28 11.05 -29.73
C GLU A 72 14.13 11.85 -31.04
N GLU A 73 13.00 12.53 -31.23
CA GLU A 73 12.73 13.31 -32.46
C GLU A 73 13.48 14.66 -32.53
N ARG A 74 14.08 15.14 -31.42
CA ARG A 74 14.79 16.45 -31.43
C ARG A 74 16.26 16.35 -31.88
N SER A 75 16.80 15.15 -32.02
CA SER A 75 18.18 14.89 -32.48
C SER A 75 18.27 14.46 -33.95
N ALA A 76 17.14 14.30 -34.65
CA ALA A 76 17.08 13.89 -36.06
C ALA A 76 16.75 15.04 -37.04
N GLN A 77 16.92 16.29 -36.62
CA GLN A 77 16.88 17.45 -37.51
C GLN A 77 18.34 17.88 -37.79
N PRO A 78 18.96 17.40 -38.88
CA PRO A 78 20.25 17.94 -39.32
C PRO A 78 20.05 19.31 -39.98
N ASP A 79 21.09 20.12 -39.89
CA ASP A 79 21.21 21.52 -40.38
C ASP A 79 20.96 21.69 -41.88
#